data_AF-A0AAP3Q1V5-F1
#
_entry.id   AF-A0AAP3Q1V5-F1
#
_cell.length_a   1.000
_cell.length_b   1.000
_cell.length_c   1.000
_cell.angle_alpha   90.00
_cell.angle_beta   90.00
_cell.angle_gamma   90.00
#
_symmetry.space_group_name_H-M   'P 1'
#
loop_
_entity.id
_entity.type
_entity.pdbx_description
1 polymer ?
#
loop_
_entity_poly.entity_id
_entity_poly.type
_entity_poly.pdbx_seq_one_letter_code
_entity_poly.pdbx_strand_id
1 'polypeptide(L)'
;MKEYAKGFYQSAAWKRTRQTVIKRANGLCERCKAAGLYVPGVIVHHKEYITPNNVHDASVTLDPANLEYLCEDCHNKEHKAKPNTRYRFDSNGKLLPPKEMVQQTPPPGGQILRGAERTEGDTSKKLCKVARI
;
A
#
# COMPACT_ATOMS: atom_id res chain seq x y z
N MET A 1 -1.63 -10.60 -10.94
CA MET A 1 -0.68 -11.16 -11.92
C MET A 1 -1.09 -10.67 -13.29
N LYS A 2 -0.14 -10.28 -14.15
CA LYS A 2 -0.44 -9.76 -15.49
C LYS A 2 -0.49 -10.92 -16.51
N GLU A 3 -1.36 -10.85 -17.51
CA GLU A 3 -1.59 -11.97 -18.46
C GLU A 3 -0.33 -12.42 -19.21
N TYR A 4 0.50 -11.48 -19.66
CA TYR A 4 1.73 -11.80 -20.41
C TYR A 4 2.75 -12.65 -19.62
N ALA A 5 2.71 -12.61 -18.28
CA ALA A 5 3.65 -13.33 -17.43
C ALA A 5 3.11 -14.68 -16.94
N LYS A 6 1.84 -15.01 -17.24
CA LYS A 6 1.18 -16.22 -16.75
C LYS A 6 1.90 -17.50 -17.16
N GLY A 7 2.28 -17.61 -18.44
CA GLY A 7 3.03 -18.76 -18.96
C GLY A 7 4.42 -18.89 -18.32
N PHE A 8 5.10 -17.77 -18.11
CA PHE A 8 6.40 -17.73 -17.41
C PHE A 8 6.29 -18.30 -15.99
N TYR A 9 5.34 -17.81 -15.19
CA TYR A 9 5.17 -18.28 -13.80
C TYR A 9 4.69 -19.73 -13.70
N GLN A 10 4.07 -20.28 -14.75
CA GLN A 10 3.68 -21.69 -14.81
C GLN A 10 4.81 -22.62 -15.27
N SER A 11 5.85 -22.07 -15.91
CA SER A 11 6.97 -22.82 -16.47
C SER A 11 7.74 -23.64 -15.42
N ALA A 12 8.28 -24.77 -15.86
CA ALA A 12 9.15 -25.60 -15.02
C ALA A 12 10.44 -24.87 -14.63
N ALA A 13 10.97 -24.02 -15.52
CA ALA A 13 12.17 -23.24 -15.29
C ALA A 13 12.01 -22.27 -14.10
N TRP A 14 10.88 -21.54 -14.05
CA TRP A 14 10.58 -20.67 -12.90
C TRP A 14 10.43 -21.47 -11.60
N LYS A 15 9.70 -22.59 -11.62
CA LYS A 15 9.49 -23.43 -10.43
C LYS A 15 10.81 -23.94 -9.84
N ARG A 16 11.73 -24.40 -10.69
CA ARG A 16 13.07 -24.85 -10.27
C ARG A 16 13.88 -23.69 -9.68
N THR A 17 13.92 -22.56 -10.38
CA THR A 17 14.65 -21.36 -9.94
C THR A 17 14.12 -20.85 -8.59
N ARG A 18 12.79 -20.78 -8.44
CA ARG A 18 12.13 -20.42 -7.19
C ARG A 18 12.58 -21.33 -6.04
N GLN A 19 12.64 -22.64 -6.24
CA GLN A 19 13.13 -23.56 -5.21
C GLN A 19 14.59 -23.33 -4.87
N THR A 20 15.45 -23.06 -5.86
CA THR A 20 16.87 -22.75 -5.64
C THR A 20 17.04 -21.49 -4.78
N VAL A 21 16.28 -20.42 -5.07
CA VAL A 21 16.32 -19.17 -4.29
C VAL A 21 15.85 -19.40 -2.85
N ILE A 22 14.76 -20.15 -2.65
CA ILE A 22 14.26 -20.48 -1.30
C ILE A 22 15.30 -21.29 -0.50
N LYS A 23 15.96 -22.26 -1.16
CA LYS A 23 17.03 -23.06 -0.54
C LYS A 23 18.24 -22.19 -0.18
N ARG A 24 18.68 -21.30 -1.08
CA ARG A 24 19.77 -20.32 -0.80
C ARG A 24 19.47 -19.48 0.43
N ALA A 25 18.21 -19.04 0.57
CA ALA A 25 17.77 -18.21 1.68
C ALA A 25 17.52 -19.01 2.97
N ASN A 26 17.67 -20.33 2.97
CA ASN A 26 17.29 -21.23 4.07
C ASN A 26 15.83 -21.02 4.54
N GLY A 27 14.93 -20.65 3.63
CA GLY A 27 13.53 -20.36 3.96
C GLY A 27 13.30 -19.03 4.70
N LEU A 28 14.32 -18.20 4.89
CA LEU A 28 14.21 -16.93 5.61
C LEU A 28 14.16 -15.72 4.66
N CYS A 29 13.52 -14.64 5.10
CA CYS A 29 13.54 -13.37 4.39
C CYS A 29 14.96 -12.79 4.38
N GLU A 30 15.53 -12.59 3.18
CA GLU A 30 16.91 -12.13 3.01
C GLU A 30 17.11 -10.72 3.60
N ARG A 31 16.12 -9.82 3.43
CA ARG A 31 16.18 -8.46 3.99
C ARG A 31 16.06 -8.43 5.51
N CYS A 32 15.18 -9.26 6.09
CA CYS A 32 15.06 -9.37 7.56
C CYS A 32 16.34 -9.95 8.16
N LYS A 33 16.90 -10.99 7.53
CA LYS A 33 18.15 -11.61 7.98
C LYS A 33 19.31 -10.62 7.97
N ALA A 34 19.41 -9.78 6.94
CA ALA A 34 20.40 -8.70 6.88
C ALA A 34 20.24 -7.66 8.01
N ALA A 35 19.00 -7.46 8.49
CA ALA A 35 18.70 -6.60 9.63
C ALA A 35 18.81 -7.31 11.01
N GLY A 36 19.27 -8.57 11.05
CA GLY A 36 19.38 -9.36 12.27
C GLY A 36 18.07 -9.99 12.76
N LEU A 37 17.02 -9.99 11.93
CA LEU A 37 15.71 -10.56 12.24
C LEU A 37 15.49 -11.90 11.52
N TYR A 38 14.96 -12.89 12.23
CA TYR A 38 14.69 -14.22 11.68
C TYR A 38 13.20 -14.36 11.37
N VAL A 39 12.83 -14.01 10.13
CA VAL A 39 11.44 -14.07 9.65
C VAL A 39 11.37 -15.01 8.45
N PRO A 40 10.39 -15.92 8.37
CA PRO A 40 10.21 -16.78 7.19
C PRO A 40 9.87 -15.94 5.96
N GLY A 41 10.49 -16.26 4.83
CA GLY A 41 10.07 -15.72 3.54
C GLY A 41 8.80 -16.40 3.05
N VAL A 42 8.04 -15.72 2.20
CA VAL A 42 6.83 -16.28 1.58
C VAL A 42 6.82 -16.09 0.05
N ILE A 43 7.46 -15.03 -0.44
CA ILE A 43 7.40 -14.62 -1.84
C ILE A 43 8.82 -14.45 -2.39
N VAL A 44 9.06 -14.95 -3.60
CA VAL A 44 10.27 -14.62 -4.36
C VAL A 44 9.96 -13.37 -5.18
N HIS A 45 10.74 -12.33 -4.95
CA HIS A 45 10.61 -11.01 -5.58
C HIS A 45 11.71 -10.82 -6.64
N HIS A 46 11.35 -10.19 -7.75
CA HIS A 46 12.27 -9.77 -8.81
C HIS A 46 12.75 -8.34 -8.53
N LYS A 47 14.07 -8.13 -8.36
CA LYS A 47 14.65 -6.79 -8.12
C LYS A 47 14.45 -5.89 -9.34
N GLU A 48 14.74 -6.39 -10.53
CA GLU A 48 14.35 -5.79 -11.79
C GLU A 48 12.95 -6.28 -12.20
N TYR A 49 12.03 -5.35 -12.39
CA TYR A 49 10.65 -5.69 -12.71
C TYR A 49 10.50 -6.37 -14.08
N ILE A 50 9.69 -7.43 -14.10
CA ILE A 50 9.32 -8.09 -15.36
C ILE A 50 8.36 -7.19 -16.15
N THR A 51 8.78 -6.80 -17.35
CA THR A 51 8.03 -6.08 -18.38
C THR A 51 7.63 -7.02 -19.51
N PRO A 52 6.69 -6.63 -20.38
CA PRO A 52 6.35 -7.42 -21.56
C PRO A 52 7.55 -7.71 -22.48
N ASN A 53 8.56 -6.83 -22.48
CA ASN A 53 9.72 -6.95 -23.36
C ASN A 53 10.79 -7.90 -22.80
N ASN A 54 10.91 -8.04 -21.47
CA ASN A 54 11.96 -8.84 -20.83
C ASN A 54 11.46 -10.20 -20.29
N VAL A 55 10.16 -10.50 -20.36
CA VAL A 55 9.57 -11.73 -19.80
C VAL A 55 10.12 -13.03 -20.40
N HIS A 56 10.70 -12.96 -21.61
CA HIS A 56 11.32 -14.09 -22.29
C HIS A 56 12.85 -14.12 -22.13
N ASP A 57 13.44 -13.09 -21.52
CA ASP A 57 14.87 -13.05 -21.26
C ASP A 57 15.19 -13.81 -19.96
N ALA A 58 15.89 -14.94 -20.10
CA ALA A 58 16.28 -15.76 -18.96
C ALA A 58 17.29 -15.06 -18.05
N SER A 59 18.10 -14.13 -18.58
CA SER A 59 19.08 -13.38 -17.80
C SER A 59 18.43 -12.40 -16.81
N VAL A 60 17.20 -11.97 -17.09
CA VAL A 60 16.43 -11.11 -16.19
C VAL A 60 15.49 -11.94 -15.33
N THR A 61 14.77 -12.88 -15.93
CA THR A 61 13.64 -13.55 -15.27
C THR A 61 14.03 -14.72 -14.37
N LEU A 62 15.14 -15.40 -14.69
CA LEU A 62 15.60 -16.61 -14.01
C LEU A 62 16.96 -16.45 -13.30
N ASP A 63 17.61 -15.30 -13.41
CA ASP A 63 18.88 -15.05 -12.72
C ASP A 63 18.67 -14.99 -11.20
N PRO A 64 19.30 -15.90 -10.42
CA PRO A 64 19.23 -15.86 -8.97
C PRO A 64 19.75 -14.56 -8.34
N ALA A 65 20.62 -13.80 -9.02
CA ALA A 65 21.11 -12.51 -8.51
C ALA A 65 20.00 -11.44 -8.55
N ASN A 66 19.12 -11.52 -9.55
CA ASN A 66 17.94 -10.66 -9.69
C ASN A 66 16.75 -11.09 -8.81
N LEU A 67 16.87 -12.23 -8.10
CA LEU A 67 15.82 -12.77 -7.24
C LEU A 67 16.19 -12.66 -5.77
N GLU A 68 15.21 -12.31 -4.95
CA GLU A 68 15.32 -12.27 -3.49
C GLU A 68 14.11 -12.95 -2.84
N TYR A 69 14.32 -13.64 -1.72
CA TYR A 69 13.24 -14.27 -0.96
C TYR A 69 12.82 -13.36 0.19
N LEU A 70 11.56 -12.92 0.20
CA LEU A 70 11.05 -11.91 1.12
C LEU A 70 9.83 -12.38 1.90
N CYS A 71 9.66 -11.84 3.10
CA CYS A 71 8.40 -11.88 3.83
C CYS A 71 7.37 -10.93 3.18
N GLU A 72 6.09 -11.09 3.52
CA GLU A 72 5.01 -10.27 2.97
C GLU A 72 5.21 -8.77 3.26
N ASP A 73 5.69 -8.41 4.44
CA ASP A 73 5.94 -7.02 4.81
C ASP A 73 7.05 -6.38 3.98
N CYS A 74 8.17 -7.09 3.80
CA CYS A 74 9.27 -6.61 2.97
C CYS A 74 8.85 -6.49 1.50
N HIS A 75 8.09 -7.46 0.99
CA HIS A 75 7.55 -7.41 -0.36
C HIS A 75 6.54 -6.27 -0.55
N ASN A 76 5.65 -6.05 0.42
CA ASN A 76 4.68 -4.96 0.39
C ASN A 76 5.35 -3.58 0.48
N LYS A 77 6.44 -3.43 1.25
CA LYS A 77 7.20 -2.18 1.29
C LYS A 77 7.75 -1.80 -0.08
N GLU A 78 8.18 -2.78 -0.87
CA GLU A 78 8.69 -2.57 -2.23
C GLU A 78 7.58 -2.18 -3.22
N HIS A 79 6.45 -2.89 -3.19
CA HIS A 79 5.37 -2.68 -4.18
C HIS A 79 4.30 -1.66 -3.77
N LYS A 80 4.15 -1.40 -2.47
CA LYS A 80 3.05 -0.61 -1.89
C LYS A 80 3.63 0.33 -0.83
N ALA A 81 4.31 1.38 -1.28
CA ALA A 81 4.72 2.49 -0.43
C ALA A 81 3.54 3.24 0.23
N LYS A 82 2.28 2.91 -0.08
CA LYS A 82 1.09 3.51 0.55
C LYS A 82 0.32 2.46 1.35
N PRO A 83 0.04 2.69 2.66
CA PRO A 83 -0.88 1.85 3.39
C PRO A 83 -2.23 1.91 2.68
N ASN A 84 -2.76 0.74 2.31
CA ASN A 84 -4.12 0.63 1.78
C ASN A 84 -5.11 0.76 2.94
N THR A 85 -5.12 1.90 3.63
CA THR A 85 -6.18 2.25 4.60
C THR A 85 -7.43 2.58 3.80
N ARG A 86 -8.06 1.54 3.24
CA ARG A 86 -9.41 1.63 2.64
C ARG A 86 -10.41 2.14 3.67
N TYR A 87 -10.17 1.79 4.93
CA TYR A 87 -10.98 2.20 6.07
C TYR A 87 -10.12 3.04 7.00
N ARG A 88 -10.73 4.11 7.53
CA ARG A 88 -10.16 4.95 8.57
C ARG A 88 -11.16 4.94 9.73
N PHE A 89 -10.65 5.05 10.95
CA PHE A 89 -11.50 5.17 12.12
C PHE A 89 -11.34 6.58 12.70
N ASP A 90 -12.41 7.13 13.26
CA ASP A 90 -12.30 8.31 14.11
C ASP A 90 -11.72 7.95 15.50
N SER A 91 -11.48 8.96 16.33
CA SER A 91 -10.96 8.77 17.70
C SER A 91 -11.90 7.96 18.61
N ASN A 92 -13.15 7.76 18.19
CA ASN A 92 -14.17 7.01 18.91
C ASN A 92 -14.34 5.58 18.34
N GLY A 93 -13.48 5.17 17.41
CA GLY A 93 -13.51 3.84 16.80
C GLY A 93 -14.61 3.64 15.75
N LYS A 94 -15.25 4.72 15.26
CA LYS A 94 -16.25 4.65 14.19
C LYS A 94 -15.59 4.68 12.83
N LEU A 95 -16.05 3.81 11.92
CA LEU A 95 -15.62 3.80 10.52
C LEU A 95 -15.96 5.13 9.83
N LEU A 96 -14.94 5.78 9.28
CA LEU A 96 -15.06 6.96 8.44
C LEU A 96 -15.40 6.55 7.01
N PRO A 97 -16.31 7.28 6.33
CA PRO A 97 -16.61 7.02 4.94
C PRO A 97 -15.36 7.22 4.06
N PRO A 98 -15.26 6.51 2.91
CA PRO A 98 -14.24 6.81 1.91
C PRO A 98 -14.28 8.29 1.56
N LYS A 99 -13.11 8.92 1.39
CA LYS A 99 -13.04 10.34 1.01
C LYS A 99 -13.76 10.51 -0.33
N GLU A 100 -14.96 11.08 -0.32
CA GLU A 100 -15.73 11.33 -1.53
C GLU A 100 -14.85 12.12 -2.51
N MET A 101 -14.68 11.58 -3.72
CA MET A 101 -14.14 12.36 -4.83
C MET A 101 -15.22 13.36 -5.20
N VAL A 102 -15.17 14.56 -4.62
CA VAL A 102 -16.03 15.68 -5.03
C VAL A 102 -15.70 15.99 -6.47
N GLN A 103 -16.44 15.40 -7.41
CA GLN A 103 -16.51 15.87 -8.78
C GLN A 103 -17.17 17.24 -8.71
N GLN A 104 -16.38 18.29 -8.87
CA GLN A 104 -16.91 19.62 -9.10
C GLN A 104 -17.53 19.62 -10.50
N THR A 105 -18.83 19.38 -10.58
CA THR A 105 -19.63 19.92 -11.68
C THR A 105 -20.48 21.05 -11.10
N PRO A 106 -20.41 22.28 -11.66
CA PRO A 106 -21.31 23.33 -11.22
C PRO A 106 -22.74 22.95 -11.65
N PRO A 107 -23.75 23.12 -10.77
CA PRO A 107 -25.13 22.82 -11.13
C PRO A 107 -25.63 23.83 -12.18
N PRO A 108 -26.28 23.39 -13.27
CA PRO A 108 -26.96 24.29 -14.18
C PRO A 108 -28.32 24.65 -13.57
N GLY A 109 -28.54 25.94 -13.29
CA GLY A 109 -29.86 26.54 -13.13
C GLY A 109 -30.65 26.15 -11.87
N GLY A 110 -30.55 26.96 -10.82
CA GLY A 110 -31.47 26.93 -9.67
C GLY A 110 -31.36 28.21 -8.85
N GLN A 111 -32.43 29.00 -8.82
CA GLN A 111 -32.50 30.39 -8.38
C GLN A 111 -32.27 30.56 -6.87
N ILE A 112 -31.39 31.48 -6.47
CA ILE A 112 -31.19 31.87 -5.07
C ILE A 112 -32.38 32.73 -4.62
N LEU A 113 -33.26 32.18 -3.77
CA LEU A 113 -34.21 32.99 -3.01
C LEU A 113 -33.55 33.40 -1.68
N ARG A 114 -33.23 34.69 -1.54
CA ARG A 114 -32.80 35.31 -0.28
C ARG A 114 -34.01 35.59 0.60
N GLY A 115 -33.89 35.31 1.89
CA GLY A 115 -34.74 35.82 2.96
C GLY A 115 -34.68 34.87 4.16
N ALA A 116 -34.48 35.29 5.41
CA ALA A 116 -34.27 36.61 5.99
C ALA A 116 -33.46 36.43 7.29
N GLU A 117 -32.66 37.44 7.65
CA GLU A 117 -31.98 37.51 8.93
C GLU A 117 -32.96 37.49 10.12
N ARG A 118 -32.54 36.86 11.22
CA ARG A 118 -32.94 37.29 12.57
C ARG A 118 -31.69 37.38 13.42
N THR A 119 -31.46 38.59 13.90
CA THR A 119 -30.40 39.00 14.80
C THR A 119 -30.85 38.88 16.26
N GLU A 120 -29.83 38.94 17.14
CA GLU A 120 -29.86 39.25 18.58
C GLU A 120 -30.16 38.06 19.53
N GLY A 121 -29.42 37.83 20.63
CA GLY A 121 -28.36 38.64 21.23
C GLY A 121 -27.60 37.93 22.37
N ASP A 122 -26.38 38.43 22.57
CA ASP A 122 -25.66 38.68 23.83
C ASP A 122 -26.15 38.02 25.15
N THR A 123 -25.27 37.27 25.82
CA THR A 123 -24.70 37.73 27.11
C THR A 123 -23.55 36.85 27.63
N SER A 124 -22.37 37.46 27.55
CA SER A 124 -21.18 37.43 28.40
C SER A 124 -21.16 36.69 29.76
N LYS A 125 -19.93 36.26 30.13
CA LYS A 125 -19.31 35.96 31.47
C LYS A 125 -19.06 34.45 31.72
N LYS A 126 -17.86 33.95 32.07
CA LYS A 126 -16.65 34.51 32.69
C LYS A 126 -15.47 33.51 32.53
N LEU A 127 -14.25 34.06 32.31
CA LEU A 127 -12.94 33.81 33.00
C LEU A 127 -12.63 32.42 33.62
N CYS A 128 -11.41 31.90 33.75
CA CYS A 128 -10.03 32.27 33.38
C CYS A 128 -9.11 31.10 33.85
N LYS A 129 -8.04 30.83 33.10
CA LYS A 129 -6.66 30.47 33.51
C LYS A 129 -6.31 29.31 34.49
N VAL A 130 -5.46 28.41 33.95
CA VAL A 130 -4.08 28.01 34.36
C VAL A 130 -3.83 27.27 35.69
N ALA A 131 -3.14 26.11 35.59
CA ALA A 131 -1.89 25.67 36.28
C ALA A 131 -1.90 24.13 36.47
N ARG A 132 -0.99 23.38 35.83
CA ARG A 132 0.20 22.76 36.44
C ARG A 132 -0.04 22.11 37.82
N ILE A 133 0.08 20.77 37.86
CA ILE A 133 1.09 19.99 38.61
C ILE A 133 1.47 18.82 37.70
#